data_AF-A0A821DKL7-F1
#
_entry.id   AF-A0A821DKL7-F1
#
_cell.length_a   1.000
_cell.length_b   1.000
_cell.length_c   1.000
_cell.angle_alpha   90.00
_cell.angle_beta   90.00
_cell.angle_gamma   90.00
#
_symmetry.space_group_name_H-M   'P 1'
#
loop_
_entity.id
_entity.type
_entity.pdbx_description
1 polymer ?
#
loop_
_entity_poly.entity_id
_entity_poly.type
_entity_poly.pdbx_seq_one_letter_code
_entity_poly.pdbx_strand_id
1 'polypeptide(L)'
;SSYRELCDKFKLSIGAVSNIIKRKREYISDYEINHNKNVKRKISHDFSQRINESVYEWFVSQRTKKIPVSGPILQAYARQIAKELDDASTFKASNGWLERFRVRYNINFRVISGEGASVDQNIADDWKSRLLTILQDFSPADIYNCDETSLFYKLMPNRSLVIDKDDCIGKKKSKERFTVLLCANWLGTHKLKPIVIGKAARPRCFKNLDLKKLPIVWHNNRTA
;
A
#
# COMPACT_ATOMS: atom_id res chain seq x y z
N SER A 1 -16.99 21.53 -18.84
CA SER A 1 -18.13 20.79 -18.29
C SER A 1 -19.06 21.74 -17.59
N SER A 2 -20.36 21.60 -17.83
CA SER A 2 -21.41 22.38 -17.16
C SER A 2 -21.53 21.97 -15.69
N TYR A 3 -22.01 22.87 -14.81
CA TYR A 3 -22.29 22.57 -13.41
C TYR A 3 -23.22 21.36 -13.26
N ARG A 4 -24.21 21.22 -14.15
CA ARG A 4 -25.16 20.10 -14.15
C ARG A 4 -24.48 18.76 -14.46
N GLU A 5 -23.61 18.71 -15.47
CA GLU A 5 -22.84 17.51 -15.82
C GLU A 5 -22.00 17.00 -14.64
N LEU A 6 -21.40 17.93 -13.87
CA LEU A 6 -20.63 17.58 -12.68
C LEU A 6 -21.51 17.08 -11.53
N CYS A 7 -22.69 17.67 -11.34
CA CYS A 7 -23.65 17.21 -10.34
C CYS A 7 -24.11 15.78 -10.65
N ASP A 8 -24.44 15.50 -11.91
CA ASP A 8 -24.93 14.18 -12.34
C ASP A 8 -23.86 13.11 -12.27
N LYS A 9 -22.63 13.45 -12.67
CA LYS A 9 -21.47 12.56 -12.65
C LYS A 9 -21.02 12.19 -11.23
N PHE A 10 -20.97 13.16 -10.33
CA PHE A 10 -20.42 12.95 -8.98
C PHE A 10 -21.50 12.82 -7.89
N LYS A 11 -22.79 12.89 -8.27
CA LYS A 11 -23.95 12.84 -7.35
C LYS A 11 -23.84 13.87 -6.22
N LEU A 12 -23.46 15.10 -6.58
CA LEU A 12 -23.30 16.22 -5.66
C LEU A 12 -24.36 17.29 -5.90
N SER A 13 -24.68 18.08 -4.88
CA SER A 13 -25.56 19.24 -5.04
C SER A 13 -24.86 20.36 -5.83
N ILE A 14 -25.65 21.19 -6.51
CA ILE A 14 -25.15 22.35 -7.26
C ILE A 14 -24.35 23.29 -6.34
N GLY A 15 -24.79 23.47 -5.10
CA GLY A 15 -24.08 24.26 -4.10
C GLY A 15 -22.71 23.69 -3.75
N ALA A 16 -22.58 22.37 -3.62
CA ALA A 16 -21.31 21.71 -3.36
C ALA A 16 -20.34 21.86 -4.55
N VAL A 17 -20.82 21.64 -5.78
CA VAL A 17 -20.00 21.83 -7.00
C VAL A 17 -19.55 23.29 -7.14
N SER A 18 -20.44 24.25 -6.88
CA SER A 18 -20.12 25.68 -6.89
C SER A 18 -19.04 26.06 -5.89
N ASN A 19 -19.17 25.61 -4.63
CA ASN A 19 -18.17 25.87 -3.60
C ASN A 19 -16.82 25.23 -3.93
N ILE A 20 -16.81 24.02 -4.48
CA ILE A 20 -15.56 23.34 -4.89
C ILE A 20 -14.87 24.09 -6.03
N ILE A 21 -15.62 24.55 -7.03
CA ILE A 21 -15.06 25.30 -8.17
C ILE A 21 -14.52 26.66 -7.70
N LYS A 22 -15.24 27.37 -6.82
CA LYS A 22 -14.78 28.64 -6.24
C LYS A 22 -13.46 28.48 -5.48
N ARG A 23 -13.31 27.41 -4.70
CA ARG A 23 -12.11 27.10 -3.90
C ARG A 23 -11.10 26.20 -4.62
N LYS A 24 -11.26 25.99 -5.93
CA LYS A 24 -10.44 25.06 -6.72
C LYS A 24 -8.94 25.33 -6.57
N ARG A 25 -8.53 26.60 -6.64
CA ARG A 25 -7.12 27.00 -6.50
C ARG A 25 -6.54 26.63 -5.13
N GLU A 26 -7.29 26.86 -4.06
CA GLU A 26 -6.89 26.46 -2.70
C GLU A 26 -6.70 24.94 -2.62
N TYR A 27 -7.64 24.16 -3.17
CA TYR A 27 -7.55 22.70 -3.13
C TYR A 27 -6.39 22.13 -3.96
N ILE A 28 -6.09 22.74 -5.10
CA ILE A 28 -4.93 22.36 -5.92
C ILE A 28 -3.64 22.69 -5.15
N SER A 29 -3.52 23.90 -4.60
CA SER A 29 -2.33 24.30 -3.83
C SER A 29 -2.14 23.42 -2.59
N ASP A 30 -3.20 23.17 -1.82
CA ASP A 30 -3.17 22.27 -0.66
C ASP A 30 -2.71 20.85 -1.04
N TYR A 31 -3.15 20.35 -2.20
CA TYR A 31 -2.76 19.04 -2.71
C TYR A 31 -1.28 19.00 -3.11
N GLU A 32 -0.81 20.01 -3.85
CA GLU A 32 0.57 20.13 -4.31
C GLU A 32 1.58 20.19 -3.16
N ILE A 33 1.24 20.91 -2.09
CA ILE A 33 2.11 21.01 -0.91
C ILE A 33 1.86 19.91 0.14
N ASN A 34 0.94 18.99 -0.13
CA ASN A 34 0.49 17.94 0.80
C ASN A 34 0.05 18.50 2.18
N HIS A 35 -0.71 19.60 2.15
CA HIS A 35 -1.16 20.31 3.35
C HIS A 35 -2.18 19.51 4.15
N ASN A 36 -1.94 19.34 5.45
CA ASN A 36 -2.92 18.75 6.34
C ASN A 36 -3.90 19.81 6.88
N LYS A 37 -5.11 19.85 6.31
CA LYS A 37 -6.22 20.74 6.71
C LYS A 37 -6.70 20.58 8.15
N ASN A 38 -6.38 19.46 8.81
CA ASN A 38 -6.75 19.22 10.20
C ASN A 38 -5.79 19.88 11.21
N VAL A 39 -4.70 20.49 10.75
CA VAL A 39 -3.75 21.21 11.61
C VAL A 39 -4.31 22.60 11.94
N LYS A 40 -4.83 22.76 13.16
CA LYS A 40 -5.48 24.00 13.62
C LYS A 40 -4.53 25.10 14.11
N ARG A 41 -3.24 24.81 14.30
CA ARG A 41 -2.25 25.79 14.80
C ARG A 41 -0.90 25.60 14.08
N LYS A 42 -0.43 26.66 13.42
CA LYS A 42 1.00 26.83 13.09
C LYS A 42 1.65 27.50 14.30
N ILE A 43 2.52 26.80 15.01
CA ILE A 43 3.35 27.41 16.05
C ILE A 43 4.44 28.18 15.32
N SER A 44 4.51 29.49 15.52
CA SER A 44 5.47 30.41 14.88
C SER A 44 6.91 30.03 15.20
N HIS A 45 7.77 29.94 14.16
CA HIS A 45 9.24 29.99 14.19
C HIS A 45 9.95 29.35 15.39
N ASP A 46 9.46 28.18 15.84
CA ASP A 46 10.09 27.41 16.90
C ASP A 46 11.24 26.55 16.35
N PHE A 47 12.25 26.27 17.16
CA PHE A 47 13.35 25.35 16.86
C PHE A 47 12.82 24.00 16.33
N SER A 48 11.75 23.49 16.95
CA SER A 48 11.07 22.27 16.51
C SER A 48 10.52 22.37 15.09
N GLN A 49 10.08 23.54 14.65
CA GLN A 49 9.56 23.74 13.30
C GLN A 49 10.68 23.65 12.26
N ARG A 50 11.84 24.27 12.52
CA ARG A 50 13.01 24.18 11.63
C ARG A 50 13.46 22.74 11.41
N ILE A 51 13.52 21.95 12.50
CA ILE A 51 13.81 20.51 12.40
C ILE A 51 12.77 19.80 11.54
N ASN A 52 11.48 20.06 11.77
CA ASN A 52 10.41 19.42 11.01
C ASN A 52 10.49 19.74 9.50
N GLU A 53 10.77 21.00 9.14
CA GLU A 53 10.90 21.43 7.75
C GLU A 53 12.09 20.75 7.07
N SER A 54 13.27 20.79 7.67
CA SER A 54 14.47 20.13 7.11
C SER A 54 14.30 18.60 6.99
N VAL A 55 13.69 17.96 8.00
CA VAL A 55 13.41 16.51 7.96
C VAL A 55 12.41 16.17 6.86
N TYR A 56 11.42 17.03 6.62
CA TYR A 56 10.44 16.83 5.55
C TYR A 56 11.05 17.00 4.15
N GLU A 57 11.84 18.05 3.93
CA GLU A 57 12.56 18.26 2.67
C GLU A 57 13.47 17.08 2.33
N TRP A 58 14.23 16.61 3.31
CA TRP A 58 15.06 15.43 3.16
C TRP A 58 14.23 14.18 2.86
N PHE A 59 13.12 13.97 3.56
CA PHE A 59 12.21 12.85 3.30
C PHE A 59 11.71 12.86 1.86
N VAL A 60 11.25 14.01 1.34
CA VAL A 60 10.80 14.15 -0.05
C VAL A 60 11.94 13.80 -1.01
N SER A 61 13.16 14.30 -0.78
CA SER A 61 14.33 13.98 -1.59
C SER A 61 14.62 12.47 -1.65
N GLN A 62 14.54 11.76 -0.52
CA GLN A 62 14.72 10.30 -0.49
C GLN A 62 13.61 9.58 -1.26
N ARG A 63 12.36 10.05 -1.15
CA ARG A 63 11.22 9.45 -1.85
C ARG A 63 11.28 9.67 -3.37
N THR A 64 11.80 10.80 -3.85
CA THR A 64 12.08 11.04 -5.27
C THR A 64 13.07 10.01 -5.82
N LYS A 65 14.07 9.63 -5.03
CA LYS A 65 15.03 8.56 -5.36
C LYS A 65 14.47 7.14 -5.16
N LYS A 66 13.17 7.00 -4.84
CA LYS A 66 12.48 5.75 -4.51
C LYS A 66 13.06 5.01 -3.29
N ILE A 67 13.88 5.65 -2.46
CA ILE A 67 14.51 5.03 -1.28
C ILE A 67 13.46 4.88 -0.17
N PRO A 68 13.24 3.67 0.38
CA PRO A 68 12.31 3.47 1.49
C PRO A 68 12.85 4.11 2.76
N VAL A 69 12.04 4.95 3.41
CA VAL A 69 12.41 5.61 4.67
C VAL A 69 11.49 5.11 5.78
N SER A 70 12.08 4.49 6.80
CA SER A 70 11.36 3.99 7.97
C SER A 70 11.28 5.05 9.09
N GLY A 71 10.39 4.83 10.06
CA GLY A 71 10.29 5.68 11.24
C GLY A 71 11.61 5.87 12.00
N PRO A 72 12.36 4.79 12.31
CA PRO A 72 13.67 4.90 12.94
C PRO A 72 14.69 5.70 12.13
N ILE A 73 14.66 5.60 10.79
CA ILE A 73 15.54 6.39 9.92
C ILE A 73 15.18 7.87 10.02
N LEU A 74 13.88 8.23 9.97
CA LEU A 74 13.42 9.61 10.17
C LEU A 74 13.85 10.16 11.52
N GLN A 75 13.73 9.37 12.59
CA GLN A 75 14.14 9.78 13.94
C GLN A 75 15.65 9.98 14.03
N ALA A 76 16.46 9.12 13.40
CA ALA A 76 17.91 9.27 13.37
C ALA A 76 18.33 10.56 12.64
N TYR A 77 17.74 10.83 11.46
CA TYR A 77 18.00 12.04 10.70
C TYR A 77 17.55 13.31 11.45
N ALA A 78 16.39 13.26 12.11
CA ALA A 78 15.92 14.39 12.92
C ALA A 78 16.84 14.71 14.11
N ARG A 79 17.42 13.69 14.75
CA ARG A 79 18.45 13.89 15.78
C ARG A 79 19.73 14.48 15.21
N GLN A 80 20.11 14.11 13.98
CA GLN A 80 21.28 14.69 13.32
C GLN A 80 21.06 16.18 13.04
N ILE A 81 19.92 16.54 12.43
CA ILE A 81 19.57 17.94 12.17
C ILE A 81 19.49 18.75 13.47
N ALA A 82 18.92 18.19 14.53
CA ALA A 82 18.86 18.85 15.83
C ALA A 82 20.26 19.12 16.42
N LYS A 83 21.26 18.27 16.13
CA LYS A 83 22.66 18.50 16.54
C LYS A 83 23.31 19.61 15.73
N GLU A 84 23.04 19.66 14.42
CA GLU A 84 23.61 20.67 13.51
C GLU A 84 23.05 22.08 13.76
N LEU A 85 21.85 22.18 14.36
CA LEU A 85 21.19 23.45 14.67
C LEU A 85 21.55 24.02 16.07
N ASP A 86 22.56 23.47 16.74
CA ASP A 86 23.20 23.96 17.98
C ASP A 86 22.29 24.09 19.23
N ASP A 87 21.16 23.38 19.28
CA ASP A 87 20.31 23.25 20.48
C ASP A 87 19.88 21.79 20.73
N ALA A 88 20.86 20.89 20.60
CA ALA A 88 20.68 19.44 20.61
C ALA A 88 20.17 18.85 21.94
N SER A 89 20.17 19.64 23.02
CA SER A 89 20.00 19.13 24.38
C SER A 89 18.55 18.74 24.71
N THR A 90 17.56 19.28 23.99
CA THR A 90 16.13 19.09 24.31
C THR A 90 15.39 18.19 23.32
N PHE A 91 15.83 18.10 22.06
CA PHE A 91 15.08 17.37 21.04
C PHE A 91 15.39 15.87 21.01
N LYS A 92 14.41 15.04 21.41
CA LYS A 92 14.58 13.59 21.57
C LYS A 92 14.17 12.75 20.35
N ALA A 93 13.57 13.35 19.31
CA ALA A 93 12.95 12.63 18.19
C ALA A 93 12.09 11.42 18.65
N SER A 94 11.25 11.63 19.66
CA SER A 94 10.47 10.56 20.31
C SER A 94 9.45 9.91 19.36
N ASN A 95 8.87 8.78 19.76
CA ASN A 95 7.77 8.16 19.01
C ASN A 95 6.55 9.09 18.88
N GLY A 96 6.25 9.87 19.92
CA GLY A 96 5.18 10.87 19.88
C GLY A 96 5.49 12.03 18.93
N TRP A 97 6.77 12.45 18.81
CA TRP A 97 7.17 13.39 17.77
C TRP A 97 6.98 12.80 16.38
N LEU A 98 7.45 11.56 16.14
CA LEU A 98 7.33 10.90 14.84
C LEU A 98 5.87 10.75 14.40
N GLU A 99 4.98 10.38 15.32
CA GLU A 99 3.54 10.29 15.04
C GLU A 99 2.97 11.66 14.63
N ARG A 100 3.26 12.71 15.41
CA ARG A 100 2.81 14.07 15.08
C ARG A 100 3.40 14.61 13.79
N PHE A 101 4.67 14.31 13.51
CA PHE A 101 5.36 14.66 12.27
C PHE A 101 4.66 14.01 11.07
N ARG A 102 4.39 12.70 11.16
CA ARG A 102 3.66 11.97 10.14
C ARG A 102 2.26 12.54 9.90
N VAL A 103 1.52 12.84 10.97
CA VAL A 103 0.21 13.48 10.85
C VAL A 103 0.34 14.85 10.18
N ARG A 104 1.27 15.70 10.62
CA ARG A 104 1.47 17.07 10.11
C ARG A 104 1.74 17.10 8.60
N TYR A 105 2.60 16.21 8.12
CA TYR A 105 2.99 16.12 6.71
C TYR A 105 2.25 15.03 5.94
N ASN A 106 1.15 14.50 6.50
CA ASN A 106 0.31 13.48 5.86
C ASN A 106 1.10 12.25 5.35
N ILE A 107 2.08 11.80 6.13
CA ILE A 107 2.97 10.68 5.80
C ILE A 107 2.38 9.37 6.34
N ASN A 108 2.03 8.49 5.41
CA ASN A 108 1.47 7.18 5.72
C ASN A 108 2.52 6.07 5.63
N PHE A 109 2.49 5.15 6.59
CA PHE A 109 3.31 3.94 6.54
C PHE A 109 2.61 2.88 5.69
N ARG A 110 3.20 2.54 4.56
CA ARG A 110 2.69 1.53 3.62
C ARG A 110 3.82 0.60 3.22
N VAL A 111 3.50 -0.64 2.88
CA VAL A 111 4.44 -1.55 2.23
C VAL A 111 4.67 -1.04 0.81
N ILE A 112 5.92 -0.79 0.45
CA ILE A 112 6.29 -0.38 -0.90
C ILE A 112 6.55 -1.67 -1.69
N SER A 113 5.70 -1.98 -2.67
CA SER A 113 5.90 -3.12 -3.58
C SER A 113 6.87 -2.72 -4.71
N GLY A 114 7.89 -3.55 -4.94
CA GLY A 114 8.98 -3.25 -5.87
C GLY A 114 8.64 -3.43 -7.36
N GLU A 115 7.59 -4.18 -7.69
CA GLU A 115 7.25 -4.55 -9.08
C GLU A 115 6.86 -3.35 -9.95
N GLY A 116 6.27 -2.30 -9.36
CA GLY A 116 5.86 -1.11 -10.10
C GLY A 116 7.02 -0.19 -10.54
N ALA A 117 8.24 -0.40 -10.03
CA ALA A 117 9.38 0.46 -10.32
C ALA A 117 10.17 0.07 -11.58
N SER A 118 9.96 -1.14 -12.09
CA SER A 118 10.66 -1.71 -13.25
C SER A 118 9.86 -1.66 -14.55
N VAL A 119 8.60 -1.23 -14.51
CA VAL A 119 7.75 -1.13 -15.69
C VAL A 119 7.95 0.24 -16.33
N ASP A 120 8.24 0.28 -17.63
CA ASP A 120 8.24 1.51 -18.42
C ASP A 120 6.79 2.02 -18.53
N GLN A 121 6.54 3.23 -18.01
CA GLN A 121 5.23 3.86 -18.03
C GLN A 121 4.66 4.01 -19.44
N ASN A 122 5.50 4.24 -20.46
CA ASN A 122 5.04 4.36 -21.84
C ASN A 122 4.51 3.02 -22.35
N ILE A 123 5.21 1.92 -22.04
CA ILE A 123 4.78 0.56 -22.38
C ILE A 123 3.47 0.24 -21.65
N ALA A 124 3.38 0.58 -20.36
CA ALA A 124 2.15 0.36 -19.58
C ALA A 124 0.95 1.13 -20.15
N ASP A 125 1.15 2.36 -20.60
CA ASP A 125 0.08 3.20 -21.13
C ASP A 125 -0.35 2.79 -22.55
N ASP A 126 0.58 2.31 -23.40
CA ASP A 126 0.26 1.65 -24.67
C ASP A 126 -0.61 0.41 -24.44
N TRP A 127 -0.18 -0.46 -23.51
CA TRP A 127 -0.92 -1.68 -23.18
C TRP A 127 -2.31 -1.40 -22.63
N LYS A 128 -2.48 -0.38 -21.79
CA LYS A 128 -3.82 0.03 -21.31
C LYS A 128 -4.73 0.44 -22.46
N SER A 129 -4.21 1.20 -23.41
CA SER A 129 -4.97 1.68 -24.57
C SER A 129 -5.40 0.51 -25.46
N ARG A 130 -4.47 -0.40 -25.76
CA ARG A 130 -4.74 -1.61 -26.55
C ARG A 130 -5.70 -2.58 -25.86
N LEU A 131 -5.55 -2.76 -24.54
CA LEU A 131 -6.42 -3.62 -23.76
C LEU A 131 -7.87 -3.14 -23.83
N LEU A 132 -8.12 -1.83 -23.71
CA LEU A 132 -9.47 -1.29 -23.83
C LEU A 132 -10.08 -1.59 -25.21
N THR A 133 -9.31 -1.52 -26.29
CA THR A 133 -9.80 -1.90 -27.63
C THR A 133 -10.16 -3.38 -27.70
N ILE A 134 -9.31 -4.27 -27.17
CA ILE A 134 -9.58 -5.72 -27.18
C ILE A 134 -10.84 -6.05 -26.37
N LEU A 135 -11.03 -5.37 -25.24
CA LEU A 135 -12.16 -5.62 -24.34
C LEU A 135 -13.51 -5.08 -24.87
N GLN A 136 -13.52 -4.18 -25.86
CA GLN A 136 -14.76 -3.60 -26.39
C GLN A 136 -15.70 -4.62 -27.03
N ASP A 137 -15.15 -5.69 -27.59
CA ASP A 137 -15.93 -6.75 -28.26
C ASP A 137 -16.55 -7.75 -27.26
N PHE A 138 -16.23 -7.64 -25.97
CA PHE A 138 -16.69 -8.57 -24.94
C PHE A 138 -17.61 -7.87 -23.94
N SER A 139 -18.67 -8.57 -23.54
CA SER A 139 -19.48 -8.15 -22.40
C SER A 139 -18.64 -8.19 -21.11
N PRO A 140 -18.81 -7.22 -20.18
CA PRO A 140 -18.21 -7.31 -18.85
C PRO A 140 -18.51 -8.62 -18.10
N ALA A 141 -19.62 -9.29 -18.41
CA ALA A 141 -19.92 -10.59 -17.80
C ALA A 141 -18.97 -11.72 -18.25
N ASP A 142 -18.36 -11.57 -19.44
CA ASP A 142 -17.53 -12.56 -20.12
C ASP A 142 -16.03 -12.26 -20.03
N ILE A 143 -15.66 -11.12 -19.44
CA ILE A 143 -14.25 -10.76 -19.18
C ILE A 143 -13.86 -11.32 -17.82
N TYR A 144 -12.91 -12.25 -17.79
CA TYR A 144 -12.38 -12.85 -16.57
C TYR A 144 -10.98 -12.37 -16.27
N ASN A 145 -10.71 -12.09 -14.99
CA ASN A 145 -9.37 -11.97 -14.48
C ASN A 145 -9.06 -13.19 -13.62
N CYS A 146 -7.96 -13.85 -13.92
CA CYS A 146 -7.44 -14.96 -13.12
C CYS A 146 -6.05 -14.60 -12.61
N ASP A 147 -5.78 -14.87 -11.33
CA ASP A 147 -4.48 -14.59 -10.73
C ASP A 147 -4.06 -15.70 -9.74
N GLU A 148 -2.75 -15.92 -9.65
CA GLU A 148 -2.14 -16.92 -8.79
C GLU A 148 -1.67 -16.27 -7.48
N THR A 149 -2.05 -16.87 -6.35
CA THR A 149 -1.52 -16.50 -5.04
C THR A 149 -0.94 -17.70 -4.31
N SER A 150 0.11 -17.45 -3.52
CA SER A 150 0.73 -18.46 -2.66
C SER A 150 0.15 -18.40 -1.26
N LEU A 151 -0.48 -19.50 -0.82
CA LEU A 151 -0.99 -19.66 0.54
C LEU A 151 0.02 -20.39 1.42
N PHE A 152 0.76 -19.66 2.25
CA PHE A 152 1.75 -20.24 3.17
C PHE A 152 1.13 -20.69 4.49
N TYR A 153 0.69 -21.95 4.55
CA TYR A 153 -0.05 -22.49 5.70
C TYR A 153 0.82 -22.87 6.91
N LYS A 154 2.16 -22.87 6.77
CA LYS A 154 3.12 -23.11 7.88
C LYS A 154 4.01 -21.90 8.19
N LEU A 155 3.74 -20.74 7.61
CA LEU A 155 4.57 -19.56 7.82
C LEU A 155 4.34 -18.98 9.21
N MET A 156 5.41 -18.87 9.99
CA MET A 156 5.39 -18.24 11.31
C MET A 156 5.61 -16.71 11.21
N PRO A 157 5.15 -15.93 12.19
CA PRO A 157 5.45 -14.51 12.29
C PRO A 157 6.94 -14.21 12.18
N ASN A 158 7.29 -13.07 11.59
CA ASN A 158 8.67 -12.64 11.41
C ASN A 158 9.21 -11.77 12.54
N ARG A 159 8.40 -11.50 13.56
CA ARG A 159 8.71 -10.69 14.74
C ARG A 159 8.09 -11.33 15.96
N SER A 160 8.83 -11.36 17.06
CA SER A 160 8.38 -11.81 18.37
C SER A 160 8.86 -10.82 19.41
N LEU A 161 8.18 -10.76 20.55
CA LEU A 161 8.76 -10.21 21.76
C LEU A 161 9.83 -11.20 22.24
N VAL A 162 10.99 -10.69 22.62
CA VAL A 162 12.16 -11.47 23.06
C VAL A 162 12.66 -10.87 24.37
N ILE A 163 13.15 -11.73 25.26
CA ILE A 163 13.78 -11.32 26.50
C ILE A 163 15.13 -10.69 26.15
N ASP A 164 15.53 -9.63 26.86
CA ASP A 164 16.68 -8.79 26.54
C ASP A 164 18.03 -9.54 26.46
N LYS A 165 18.10 -10.75 27.04
CA LYS A 165 19.28 -11.64 27.04
C LYS A 165 19.10 -12.91 26.20
N ASP A 166 18.03 -12.99 25.43
CA ASP A 166 17.79 -14.10 24.52
C ASP A 166 18.55 -13.83 23.21
N ASP A 167 19.22 -14.85 22.68
CA ASP A 167 20.06 -14.74 21.48
C ASP A 167 19.22 -14.50 20.20
N CYS A 168 17.91 -14.29 20.33
CA CYS A 168 16.99 -13.96 19.24
C CYS A 168 17.09 -14.95 18.06
N ILE A 169 17.45 -16.21 18.34
CA ILE A 169 17.69 -17.24 17.32
C ILE A 169 16.34 -17.81 16.88
N GLY A 170 15.84 -17.29 15.76
CA GLY A 170 14.61 -17.77 15.14
C GLY A 170 14.77 -19.13 14.45
N LYS A 171 13.70 -19.92 14.41
CA LYS A 171 13.65 -21.13 13.57
C LYS A 171 13.58 -20.75 12.08
N LYS A 172 14.15 -21.58 11.22
CA LYS A 172 14.02 -21.46 9.75
C LYS A 172 12.53 -21.42 9.39
N LYS A 173 12.11 -20.35 8.72
CA LYS A 173 10.71 -20.21 8.29
C LYS A 173 10.35 -21.32 7.31
N SER A 174 9.23 -21.99 7.57
CA SER A 174 8.65 -22.90 6.59
C SER A 174 8.20 -22.10 5.37
N LYS A 175 8.63 -22.54 4.19
CA LYS A 175 8.18 -22.02 2.89
C LYS A 175 7.15 -22.95 2.25
N GLU A 176 6.59 -23.88 3.01
CA GLU A 176 5.51 -24.72 2.51
C GLU A 176 4.27 -23.86 2.22
N ARG A 177 3.76 -24.03 1.01
CA ARG A 177 2.66 -23.25 0.46
C ARG A 177 1.78 -24.12 -0.43
N PHE A 178 0.56 -23.67 -0.63
CA PHE A 178 -0.25 -24.07 -1.78
C PHE A 178 -0.22 -22.95 -2.81
N THR A 179 -0.24 -23.32 -4.08
CA THR A 179 -0.56 -22.38 -5.15
C THR A 179 -2.08 -22.37 -5.29
N VAL A 180 -2.69 -21.18 -5.26
CA VAL A 180 -4.13 -21.00 -5.41
C VAL A 180 -4.38 -20.10 -6.60
N LEU A 181 -5.05 -20.63 -7.62
CA LEU A 181 -5.54 -19.85 -8.74
C LEU A 181 -6.98 -19.43 -8.45
N LEU A 182 -7.20 -18.12 -8.43
CA LEU A 182 -8.51 -17.50 -8.25
C LEU A 182 -8.92 -16.86 -9.56
N CYS A 183 -10.19 -16.96 -9.92
CA CYS A 183 -10.69 -16.33 -11.13
C CYS A 183 -12.14 -15.85 -10.97
N ALA A 184 -12.40 -14.63 -11.42
CA ALA A 184 -13.71 -14.00 -11.38
C ALA A 184 -13.94 -13.14 -12.60
N ASN A 185 -15.20 -12.97 -12.98
CA ASN A 185 -15.55 -12.03 -14.03
C ASN A 185 -15.45 -10.57 -13.56
N TRP A 186 -15.38 -9.65 -14.52
CA TRP A 186 -15.24 -8.21 -14.28
C TRP A 186 -16.35 -7.66 -13.38
N LEU A 187 -17.59 -8.15 -13.55
CA LEU A 187 -18.73 -7.74 -12.73
C LEU A 187 -18.73 -8.34 -11.32
N GLY A 188 -17.89 -9.35 -11.04
CA GLY A 188 -17.85 -10.08 -9.78
C GLY A 188 -19.07 -10.98 -9.51
N THR A 189 -19.99 -11.10 -10.47
CA THR A 189 -21.20 -11.92 -10.39
C THR A 189 -20.92 -13.40 -10.55
N HIS A 190 -19.84 -13.77 -11.25
CA HIS A 190 -19.42 -15.14 -11.43
C HIS A 190 -17.97 -15.33 -10.96
N LYS A 191 -17.81 -16.26 -10.02
CA LYS A 191 -16.51 -16.66 -9.45
C LYS A 191 -16.30 -18.14 -9.75
N LEU A 192 -15.21 -18.45 -10.43
CA LEU A 192 -14.84 -19.83 -10.69
C LEU A 192 -14.39 -20.52 -9.40
N LYS A 193 -14.59 -21.83 -9.32
CA LYS A 193 -14.10 -22.61 -8.17
C LYS A 193 -12.58 -22.45 -8.07
N PRO A 194 -12.04 -22.08 -6.90
CA PRO A 194 -10.60 -21.96 -6.71
C PRO A 194 -9.89 -23.27 -7.06
N ILE A 195 -8.81 -23.17 -7.82
CA ILE A 195 -7.91 -24.29 -8.08
C ILE A 195 -6.79 -24.22 -7.04
N VAL A 196 -6.62 -25.29 -6.28
CA VAL A 196 -5.57 -25.41 -5.27
C VAL A 196 -4.59 -26.49 -5.71
N ILE A 197 -3.32 -26.10 -5.84
CA ILE A 197 -2.22 -26.96 -6.25
C ILE A 197 -1.29 -27.19 -5.05
N GLY A 198 -1.15 -28.46 -4.67
CA GLY A 198 -0.18 -28.89 -3.66
C GLY A 198 0.86 -29.87 -4.19
N LYS A 199 1.81 -30.26 -3.33
CA LYS A 199 2.86 -31.23 -3.70
C LYS A 199 2.34 -32.65 -3.87
N ALA A 200 1.51 -33.10 -2.93
CA ALA A 200 1.03 -34.48 -2.88
C ALA A 200 -0.26 -34.62 -3.70
N ALA A 201 -0.37 -35.72 -4.47
CA ALA A 201 -1.62 -36.08 -5.14
C ALA A 201 -2.79 -36.20 -4.16
N ARG A 202 -2.54 -36.85 -3.01
CA ARG A 202 -3.51 -36.96 -1.92
C ARG A 202 -2.82 -36.74 -0.57
N PRO A 203 -2.80 -35.49 -0.04
CA PRO A 203 -2.32 -35.19 1.30
C PRO A 203 -2.95 -36.10 2.36
N ARG A 204 -2.21 -36.40 3.43
CA ARG A 204 -2.69 -37.25 4.53
C ARG A 204 -3.96 -36.70 5.20
N CYS A 205 -4.14 -35.37 5.23
CA CYS A 205 -5.35 -34.73 5.74
C CYS A 205 -6.61 -35.02 4.89
N PHE A 206 -6.46 -35.55 3.67
CA PHE A 206 -7.59 -35.92 2.80
C PHE A 206 -7.94 -37.41 2.86
N LYS A 207 -7.38 -38.16 3.82
CA LYS A 207 -7.57 -39.62 3.93
C LYS A 207 -9.04 -40.02 4.03
N ASN A 208 -9.89 -39.19 4.65
CA ASN A 208 -11.32 -39.44 4.85
C ASN A 208 -12.23 -38.35 4.25
N LEU A 209 -11.70 -37.54 3.33
CA LEU A 209 -12.46 -36.47 2.68
C LEU A 209 -12.81 -36.85 1.25
N ASP A 210 -14.04 -36.53 0.86
CA ASP A 210 -14.45 -36.57 -0.54
C ASP A 210 -14.07 -35.26 -1.22
N LEU A 211 -13.06 -35.32 -2.08
CA LEU A 211 -12.53 -34.17 -2.80
C LEU A 211 -13.58 -33.50 -3.69
N LYS A 212 -14.57 -34.26 -4.21
CA LYS A 212 -15.62 -33.71 -5.09
C LYS A 212 -16.59 -32.81 -4.34
N LYS A 213 -16.74 -33.00 -3.03
CA LYS A 213 -17.60 -32.19 -2.15
C LYS A 213 -16.93 -30.92 -1.66
N LEU A 214 -15.62 -30.77 -1.86
CA LEU A 214 -14.92 -29.57 -1.44
C LEU A 214 -15.29 -28.38 -2.35
N PRO A 215 -15.32 -27.16 -1.81
CA PRO A 215 -15.57 -25.95 -2.60
C PRO A 215 -14.37 -25.53 -3.46
N ILE A 216 -13.44 -26.46 -3.74
CA ILE A 216 -12.19 -26.23 -4.47
C ILE A 216 -11.93 -27.37 -5.46
N VAL A 217 -11.11 -27.09 -6.46
CA VAL A 217 -10.57 -28.12 -7.35
C VAL A 217 -9.13 -28.39 -6.93
N TRP A 218 -8.84 -29.63 -6.52
CA TRP A 218 -7.50 -30.01 -6.07
C TRP A 218 -6.67 -30.58 -7.22
N HIS A 219 -5.47 -30.04 -7.41
CA HIS A 219 -4.45 -30.57 -8.30
C HIS A 219 -3.14 -30.78 -7.54
N ASN A 220 -2.23 -31.56 -8.13
CA ASN A 220 -0.92 -31.77 -7.57
C ASN A 220 0.19 -31.55 -8.58
N ASN A 221 1.28 -30.94 -8.12
CA ASN A 221 2.53 -30.86 -8.85
C ASN A 221 3.68 -31.12 -7.88
N ARG A 222 4.52 -32.12 -8.19
CA ARG A 222 5.64 -32.51 -7.32
C ARG A 222 6.65 -31.38 -7.11
N THR A 223 6.71 -30.43 -8.04
CA THR A 223 7.62 -29.27 -7.98
C THR A 223 6.99 -28.01 -7.38
N ALA A 224 5.71 -28.03 -6.99
CA ALA A 224 5.00 -26.88 -6.38
C ALA A 224 5.60 -26.43 -5.04
#